data_AF-A0A934FAK5-F1
#
_entry.id   AF-A0A934FAK5-F1
#
_cell.length_a   1.000
_cell.length_b   1.000
_cell.length_c   1.000
_cell.angle_alpha   90.00
_cell.angle_beta   90.00
_cell.angle_gamma   90.00
#
_symmetry.space_group_name_H-M   'P 1'
#
loop_
_entity.id
_entity.type
_entity.pdbx_description
1 polymer ?
#
loop_
_entity_poly.entity_id
_entity_poly.type
_entity_poly.pdbx_seq_one_letter_code
_entity_poly.pdbx_strand_id
1 'polypeptide(L)' 'MPDSARCVQCGICSYNCPVGIDVRAHAWRGEPVVHSQCLTCGECVARCPRGVLRFEKTDLFAGRKS' A
#
# COMPACT_ATOMS: atom_id res chain seq x y z
N MET A 1 -2.36 -1.58 -5.40
CA MET A 1 -3.12 -2.84 -5.21
C MET A 1 -2.22 -3.95 -4.72
N PRO A 2 -2.59 -4.71 -3.68
CA PRO A 2 -1.80 -5.82 -3.17
C PRO A 2 -1.90 -7.08 -4.05
N ASP A 3 -0.79 -7.81 -4.19
CA ASP A 3 -0.78 -9.19 -4.67
C ASP A 3 -0.87 -10.15 -3.46
N SER A 4 -2.09 -10.58 -3.12
CA SER A 4 -2.38 -11.35 -1.91
C SER A 4 -1.65 -12.71 -1.87
N ALA A 5 -1.44 -13.36 -3.01
CA ALA A 5 -0.74 -14.64 -3.09
C ALA A 5 0.72 -14.58 -2.63
N ARG A 6 1.33 -13.39 -2.68
CA ARG A 6 2.72 -13.16 -2.23
C ARG A 6 2.81 -12.59 -0.81
N CYS A 7 1.68 -12.29 -0.17
CA CYS A 7 1.64 -11.78 1.20
C CYS A 7 1.79 -12.91 2.22
N VAL A 8 2.87 -12.89 3.01
CA VAL A 8 3.14 -13.87 4.09
C VAL A 8 2.69 -13.37 5.48
N GLN A 9 1.85 -12.33 5.51
CA GLN A 9 1.31 -11.73 6.74
C GLN A 9 2.35 -11.31 7.81
N CYS A 10 3.58 -10.98 7.42
CA CYS A 10 4.68 -10.61 8.35
C CYS A 10 4.44 -9.35 9.21
N GLY A 11 3.44 -8.52 8.89
CA GLY A 11 3.06 -7.36 9.72
C GLY A 11 3.94 -6.11 9.62
N ILE A 12 5.08 -6.17 8.93
CA ILE A 12 6.03 -5.03 8.80
C ILE A 12 5.36 -3.76 8.25
N CYS A 13 4.43 -3.90 7.29
CA CYS A 13 3.72 -2.77 6.70
C CYS A 13 2.79 -2.06 7.69
N SER A 14 2.08 -2.81 8.55
CA SER A 14 1.22 -2.22 9.60
C SER A 14 2.06 -1.57 10.69
N TYR A 15 3.17 -2.22 11.11
CA TYR A 15 4.09 -1.68 12.12
C TYR A 15 4.68 -0.33 11.73
N ASN A 16 5.05 -0.15 10.45
CA ASN A 16 5.63 1.10 9.95
C ASN A 16 4.58 2.12 9.51
N CYS A 17 3.29 1.87 9.69
CA CYS A 17 2.26 2.85 9.35
C CYS A 17 2.21 3.94 10.43
N PRO A 18 2.57 5.20 10.14
CA PRO A 18 2.63 6.26 11.16
C PRO A 18 1.27 6.61 11.76
N VAL A 19 0.19 6.25 11.07
CA VAL A 19 -1.21 6.46 11.49
C VAL A 19 -1.90 5.16 11.92
N GLY A 20 -1.15 4.05 12.06
CA GLY A 20 -1.65 2.82 12.65
C GLY A 20 -2.65 2.02 11.81
N ILE A 21 -2.69 2.22 10.48
CA ILE A 21 -3.58 1.42 9.60
C ILE A 21 -3.07 -0.03 9.55
N ASP A 22 -3.97 -1.01 9.68
CA ASP A 22 -3.63 -2.44 9.50
C ASP A 22 -3.47 -2.83 8.02
N VAL A 23 -2.44 -2.30 7.38
CA VAL A 23 -2.11 -2.54 5.97
C VAL A 23 -1.93 -4.03 5.66
N ARG A 24 -1.43 -4.82 6.63
CA ARG A 24 -1.25 -6.28 6.50
C ARG A 24 -2.58 -6.98 6.20
N ALA A 25 -3.66 -6.59 6.87
CA ALA A 25 -4.97 -7.20 6.64
C ALA A 25 -5.50 -6.88 5.23
N HIS A 26 -5.34 -5.64 4.76
CA HIS A 26 -5.65 -5.27 3.38
C HIS A 26 -4.81 -6.05 2.37
N ALA A 27 -3.50 -6.18 2.63
CA ALA A 27 -2.59 -6.92 1.76
C ALA A 27 -2.95 -8.40 1.64
N TRP A 28 -3.35 -9.02 2.76
CA TRP A 28 -3.80 -10.40 2.81
C TRP A 28 -5.11 -10.62 2.04
N ARG A 29 -6.08 -9.71 2.19
CA ARG A 29 -7.36 -9.77 1.48
C ARG A 29 -7.27 -9.33 0.01
N GLY A 30 -6.13 -8.80 -0.43
CA GLY A 30 -5.98 -8.26 -1.79
C GLY A 30 -6.75 -6.95 -1.99
N GLU A 31 -7.12 -6.28 -0.91
CA GLU A 31 -7.94 -5.06 -0.94
C GLU A 31 -7.05 -3.81 -0.97
N PRO A 32 -7.45 -2.74 -1.67
CA PRO A 32 -6.77 -1.46 -1.56
C PRO A 32 -6.90 -0.89 -0.13
N VAL A 33 -5.88 -0.14 0.28
CA VAL A 33 -5.93 0.64 1.51
C VAL A 33 -6.65 1.95 1.20
N VAL A 34 -7.96 1.98 1.44
CA VAL A 34 -8.78 3.19 1.33
C VAL A 34 -9.09 3.66 2.73
N HIS A 35 -8.34 4.66 3.20
CA HIS A 35 -8.48 5.21 4.55
C HIS A 35 -8.26 6.72 4.53
N SER A 36 -9.17 7.48 5.14
CA SER A 36 -9.11 8.96 5.15
C SER A 36 -7.84 9.51 5.80
N GLN A 37 -7.28 8.79 6.77
CA GLN A 37 -6.03 9.16 7.45
C GLN A 37 -4.76 8.70 6.71
N CYS A 38 -4.87 8.01 5.57
CA CYS A 38 -3.69 7.59 4.82
C CYS A 38 -2.96 8.83 4.27
N LEU A 39 -1.72 9.05 4.74
CA LEU A 39 -0.91 10.20 4.34
C LEU A 39 -0.25 10.04 2.96
N THR A 40 -0.47 8.91 2.27
CA THR A 40 0.24 8.56 1.03
C THR A 40 1.78 8.60 1.19
N CYS A 41 2.30 8.36 2.40
CA CYS A 41 3.74 8.46 2.70
C CYS A 41 4.62 7.36 2.08
N GLY A 42 4.04 6.22 1.72
CA GLY A 42 4.75 5.14 1.03
C GLY A 42 5.57 4.17 1.90
N GLU A 43 5.64 4.37 3.22
CA GLU A 43 6.41 3.47 4.12
C GLU A 43 5.97 2.00 4.01
N CYS A 44 4.66 1.73 3.95
CA CYS A 44 4.16 0.37 3.82
C CYS A 44 4.60 -0.30 2.50
N VAL A 45 4.73 0.48 1.41
CA VAL A 45 5.22 0.01 0.12
C VAL A 45 6.72 -0.27 0.19
N ALA A 46 7.50 0.68 0.70
CA ALA A 46 8.95 0.59 0.78
C ALA A 46 9.43 -0.55 1.70
N ARG A 47 8.74 -0.79 2.81
CA ARG A 47 9.12 -1.78 3.82
C ARG A 47 8.62 -3.19 3.52
N CYS A 48 7.79 -3.40 2.50
CA CYS A 48 7.27 -4.72 2.19
C CYS A 48 8.36 -5.61 1.59
N PRO A 49 8.90 -6.63 2.30
CA PRO A 49 10.01 -7.43 1.80
C PRO A 49 9.65 -8.29 0.58
N ARG A 50 8.35 -8.51 0.35
CA ARG A 50 7.82 -9.27 -0.78
C ARG A 50 7.42 -8.37 -1.96
N GLY A 51 7.46 -7.05 -1.80
CA GLY A 51 7.02 -6.11 -2.83
C GLY A 51 5.55 -6.32 -3.24
N VAL A 52 4.69 -6.64 -2.28
CA VAL A 52 3.25 -6.93 -2.50
C VAL A 52 2.48 -5.65 -2.77
N LEU A 53 2.86 -4.56 -2.10
CA LEU A 53 2.13 -3.30 -2.10
C LEU A 53 2.65 -2.36 -3.19
N ARG A 54 1.73 -1.60 -3.78
CA ARG A 54 2.01 -0.52 -4.75
C ARG A 54 0.89 0.51 -4.74
N PHE A 55 1.23 1.76 -5.04
CA PHE A 55 0.24 2.78 -5.36
C PHE A 55 -0.46 2.47 -6.69
N GLU A 56 -1.69 2.93 -6.81
CA GLU A 56 -2.42 2.93 -8.08
C GLU A 56 -1.87 4.07 -8.95
N LYS A 57 -1.62 3.77 -10.23
CA LYS A 57 -1.27 4.81 -11.20
C LYS A 57 -2.58 5.40 -11.68
N THR A 58 -2.78 6.69 -11.48
CA THR A 58 -3.93 7.40 -12.01
C THR A 58 -3.45 8.31 -13.14
N ASP A 59 -4.20 8.37 -14.24
CA ASP A 59 -3.87 9.19 -15.41
C ASP A 59 -4.29 10.67 -15.22
N LEU A 60 -4.49 11.11 -13.98
CA LEU A 60 -4.92 12.47 -13.64
C LEU A 60 -3.95 13.55 -14.19
N PHE A 61 -2.71 13.17 -14.49
CA PHE A 61 -1.69 14.07 -15.06
C PHE A 61 -1.23 13.67 -16.46
N ALA A 62 -1.85 12.67 -17.11
CA ALA A 62 -1.46 12.20 -18.44
C ALA A 62 -1.63 13.27 -19.56
N GLY A 63 -2.30 14.39 -19.26
CA GLY A 63 -2.53 15.52 -20.16
C GLY A 63 -1.61 16.74 -20.00
N ARG A 64 -0.65 16.78 -19.05
CA ARG A 64 0.37 17.86 -19.01
C ARG A 64 1.62 17.43 -19.77
N LYS A 65 1.51 17.37 -21.10
CA LYS A 65 2.68 17.43 -21.98
C LYS A 65 3.01 18.92 -22.20
N SER A 66 4.21 19.31 -21.80
CA SER A 66 4.82 20.59 -22.24
C SER A 66 5.18 20.53 -23.71
#